data_AF-A0A6G1ACX9-F1
#
_entry.id   AF-A0A6G1ACX9-F1
#
_cell.length_a   1.000
_cell.length_b   1.000
_cell.length_c   1.000
_cell.angle_alpha   90.00
_cell.angle_beta   90.00
_cell.angle_gamma   90.00
#
_symmetry.space_group_name_H-M   'P 1'
#
loop_
_entity.id
_entity.type
_entity.pdbx_description
1 polymer ?
#
loop_
_entity_poly.entity_id
_entity_poly.type
_entity_poly.pdbx_seq_one_letter_code
_entity_poly.pdbx_strand_id
1 'polypeptide(L)'
;LMLSFSLFTDAVVSYVQMNGVVSQSATLSCTYSTANGVTTMCWGRGACPVSQCSDEIIWTNGSHVTFQKHPRYKLNGSLLKGNVSLTIENVAQMDRGLSCCRVEHRGWFNDMKLTLLLEIKPGEPILLPLIT
;
A
#
# COMPACT_ATOMS: atom_id res chain seq x y z
N LEU A 1 44.15 4.70 -1.66
CA LEU A 1 43.17 4.18 -0.68
C LEU A 1 42.21 5.31 -0.32
N MET A 2 41.14 5.51 -1.10
CA MET A 2 40.07 6.43 -0.72
C MET A 2 39.02 5.61 0.03
N LEU A 3 38.88 5.87 1.32
CA LEU A 3 37.79 5.32 2.12
C LEU A 3 36.52 6.09 1.76
N SER A 4 35.70 5.50 0.89
CA SER A 4 34.32 5.94 0.68
C SER A 4 33.52 5.59 1.93
N PHE A 5 33.27 6.57 2.78
CA PHE A 5 32.29 6.44 3.85
C PHE A 5 30.90 6.46 3.23
N SER A 6 30.34 5.28 2.94
CA SER A 6 28.93 5.12 2.62
C SER A 6 28.12 5.50 3.86
N LEU A 7 27.57 6.71 3.87
CA LEU A 7 26.60 7.14 4.87
C LEU A 7 25.26 6.43 4.58
N PHE A 8 25.16 5.16 4.95
CA PHE A 8 23.85 4.56 5.21
C PHE A 8 23.38 5.10 6.56
N THR A 9 22.80 6.29 6.55
CA THR A 9 21.92 6.67 7.65
C THR A 9 20.73 5.74 7.57
N ASP A 10 20.63 4.78 8.50
CA ASP A 10 19.46 3.95 8.67
C ASP A 10 18.31 4.88 9.11
N ALA A 11 17.62 5.47 8.14
CA ALA A 11 16.50 6.34 8.39
C ALA A 11 15.39 5.45 8.98
N VAL A 12 15.09 5.63 10.26
CA VAL A 12 13.99 4.91 10.91
C VAL A 12 12.68 5.34 10.24
N VAL A 13 12.16 4.50 9.36
CA VAL A 13 10.87 4.70 8.71
C VAL A 13 9.76 4.25 9.66
N SER A 14 8.90 5.17 10.07
CA SER A 14 7.68 4.85 10.82
C SER A 14 6.64 4.20 9.89
N TYR A 15 5.98 3.15 10.37
CA TYR A 15 4.96 2.43 9.62
C TYR A 15 3.80 1.97 10.51
N VAL A 16 2.64 1.78 9.88
CA VAL A 16 1.47 1.12 10.51
C VAL A 16 1.50 -0.36 10.13
N GLN A 17 1.49 -1.26 11.12
CA GLN A 17 1.46 -2.69 10.87
C GLN A 17 0.03 -3.20 10.71
N MET A 18 -0.19 -4.04 9.70
CA MET A 18 -1.43 -4.78 9.47
C MET A 18 -1.13 -6.24 9.20
N ASN A 19 -2.05 -7.12 9.55
CA ASN A 19 -1.91 -8.56 9.35
C ASN A 19 -2.89 -9.04 8.28
N GLY A 20 -2.39 -9.83 7.34
CA GLY A 20 -3.17 -10.65 6.41
C GLY A 20 -2.95 -12.14 6.68
N VAL A 21 -3.79 -12.97 6.08
CA VAL A 21 -3.71 -14.44 6.15
C VAL A 21 -3.68 -14.96 4.73
N VAL A 22 -2.77 -15.89 4.43
CA VAL A 22 -2.65 -16.47 3.08
C VAL A 22 -4.01 -16.93 2.55
N SER A 23 -4.26 -16.64 1.28
CA SER A 23 -5.51 -16.95 0.55
C SER A 23 -6.76 -16.18 0.98
N GLN A 24 -6.66 -15.28 1.96
CA GLN A 24 -7.73 -14.36 2.32
C GLN A 24 -7.53 -12.99 1.67
N SER A 25 -8.55 -12.14 1.72
CA SER A 25 -8.40 -10.73 1.34
C SER A 25 -7.90 -9.91 2.52
N ALA A 26 -6.89 -9.05 2.31
CA ALA A 26 -6.44 -8.09 3.30
C ALA A 26 -6.72 -6.66 2.82
N THR A 27 -7.05 -5.75 3.74
CA THR A 27 -7.29 -4.33 3.42
C THR A 27 -6.32 -3.44 4.17
N LEU A 28 -5.54 -2.67 3.42
CA LEU A 28 -4.64 -1.65 3.90
C LEU A 28 -5.38 -0.31 3.97
N SER A 29 -5.71 0.12 5.19
CA SER A 29 -6.48 1.34 5.42
C SER A 29 -5.68 2.59 5.03
N CYS A 30 -6.26 3.41 4.16
CA CYS A 30 -5.77 4.75 3.85
C CYS A 30 -6.94 5.65 3.50
N THR A 31 -7.14 6.70 4.28
CA THR A 31 -8.24 7.66 4.10
C THR A 31 -7.72 9.08 4.23
N TYR A 32 -8.33 10.02 3.51
CA TYR A 32 -7.98 11.44 3.59
C TYR A 32 -9.22 12.33 3.54
N SER A 33 -9.09 13.56 4.04
CA SER A 33 -10.17 14.55 3.98
C SER A 33 -10.28 15.15 2.59
N THR A 34 -11.48 15.12 2.00
CA THR A 34 -11.79 15.75 0.71
C THR A 34 -12.29 17.18 0.83
N ALA A 35 -12.17 17.81 2.01
CA ALA A 35 -12.59 19.18 2.24
C ALA A 35 -11.91 20.19 1.29
N ASN A 36 -10.66 19.91 0.89
CA ASN A 36 -9.89 20.72 -0.06
C ASN A 36 -9.98 20.19 -1.50
N GLY A 37 -10.98 19.36 -1.79
CA GLY A 37 -11.17 18.69 -3.07
C GLY A 37 -10.63 17.27 -3.10
N VAL A 38 -11.16 16.50 -4.05
CA VAL A 38 -10.70 15.16 -4.39
C VAL A 38 -9.48 15.28 -5.30
N THR A 39 -8.48 14.43 -5.10
CA THR A 39 -7.19 14.53 -5.80
C THR A 39 -6.62 13.16 -6.19
N THR A 40 -5.58 13.19 -7.01
CA THR A 40 -4.80 12.04 -7.46
C THR A 40 -4.16 11.32 -6.29
N MET A 41 -4.09 10.00 -6.37
CA MET A 41 -3.40 9.18 -5.38
C MET A 41 -2.80 7.93 -6.00
N CYS A 42 -1.81 7.36 -5.32
CA CYS A 42 -1.21 6.10 -5.71
C CYS A 42 -0.95 5.18 -4.52
N TRP A 43 -0.94 3.89 -4.82
CA TRP A 43 -0.34 2.84 -4.00
C TRP A 43 0.91 2.31 -4.69
N GLY A 44 1.97 2.08 -3.93
CA GLY A 44 3.21 1.48 -4.42
C GLY A 44 3.84 0.52 -3.42
N ARG A 45 4.79 -0.31 -3.86
CA ARG A 45 5.59 -1.16 -2.96
C ARG A 45 6.71 -0.35 -2.29
N GLY A 46 7.06 -0.75 -1.07
CA GLY A 46 8.11 -0.11 -0.29
C GLY A 46 7.63 1.09 0.54
N ALA A 47 8.58 1.79 1.15
CA ALA A 47 8.31 3.04 1.86
C ALA A 47 8.00 4.18 0.88
N CYS A 48 7.30 5.21 1.35
CA CYS A 48 6.96 6.34 0.49
C CYS A 48 8.21 7.16 0.10
N PRO A 49 8.54 7.26 -1.20
CA PRO A 49 9.68 8.05 -1.65
C PRO A 49 9.37 9.56 -1.58
N VAL A 50 10.38 10.38 -1.87
CA VAL A 50 10.24 11.85 -1.89
C VAL A 50 9.24 12.27 -2.99
N SER A 51 9.29 11.65 -4.16
CA SER A 51 8.43 11.93 -5.31
C SER A 51 7.73 10.67 -5.82
N GLN A 52 6.45 10.81 -6.19
CA GLN A 52 5.54 9.77 -6.69
C GLN A 52 5.47 8.51 -5.80
N CYS A 53 4.90 7.42 -6.29
CA CYS A 53 5.01 6.09 -5.70
C CYS A 53 6.08 5.30 -6.47
N SER A 54 6.81 4.42 -5.79
CA SER A 54 7.67 3.44 -6.46
C SER A 54 6.92 2.12 -6.66
N ASP A 55 7.22 1.40 -7.74
CA ASP A 55 6.62 0.10 -8.07
C ASP A 55 5.09 0.11 -7.88
N GLU A 56 4.45 0.91 -8.72
CA GLU A 56 3.04 1.28 -8.60
C GLU A 56 2.13 0.07 -8.65
N ILE A 57 1.17 0.04 -7.73
CA ILE A 57 0.13 -0.99 -7.60
C ILE A 57 -1.18 -0.45 -8.17
N ILE A 58 -1.56 0.76 -7.77
CA ILE A 58 -2.75 1.47 -8.23
C ILE A 58 -2.42 2.95 -8.39
N TRP A 59 -3.03 3.58 -9.39
CA TRP A 59 -3.09 5.04 -9.55
C TRP A 59 -4.54 5.48 -9.80
N THR A 60 -4.92 6.64 -9.29
CA THR A 60 -6.22 7.26 -9.58
C THR A 60 -6.03 8.71 -10.02
N ASN A 61 -6.99 9.24 -10.80
CA ASN A 61 -7.08 10.69 -11.08
C ASN A 61 -8.03 11.41 -10.11
N GLY A 62 -8.29 10.82 -8.94
CA GLY A 62 -9.26 11.28 -7.96
C GLY A 62 -10.69 10.77 -8.18
N SER A 63 -11.13 10.58 -9.43
CA SER A 63 -12.50 10.11 -9.71
C SER A 63 -12.60 8.60 -9.93
N HIS A 64 -11.60 8.00 -10.59
CA HIS A 64 -11.52 6.57 -10.87
C HIS A 64 -10.07 6.09 -10.92
N VAL A 65 -9.90 4.77 -10.86
CA VAL A 65 -8.62 4.11 -11.04
C VAL A 65 -8.19 4.23 -12.50
N THR A 66 -7.02 4.81 -12.74
CA THR A 66 -6.43 4.99 -14.08
C THR A 66 -5.32 3.98 -14.37
N PHE A 67 -4.72 3.40 -13.34
CA PHE A 67 -3.76 2.31 -13.45
C PHE A 67 -3.98 1.29 -12.34
N GLN A 68 -3.85 0.01 -12.69
CA GLN A 68 -3.96 -1.12 -11.77
C GLN A 68 -3.01 -2.22 -12.25
N LYS A 69 -2.00 -2.56 -11.44
CA LYS A 69 -0.97 -3.54 -11.78
C LYS A 69 -1.53 -4.96 -11.95
N HIS A 70 -2.55 -5.31 -11.17
CA HIS A 70 -3.18 -6.62 -11.20
C HIS A 70 -4.66 -6.54 -10.76
N PRO A 71 -5.58 -7.32 -11.36
CA PRO A 71 -7.01 -7.26 -11.03
C PRO A 71 -7.36 -7.46 -9.55
N ARG A 72 -6.55 -8.23 -8.81
CA ARG A 72 -6.74 -8.52 -7.37
C ARG A 72 -6.57 -7.30 -6.45
N TYR A 73 -6.01 -6.21 -6.96
CA TYR A 73 -5.82 -4.97 -6.21
C TYR A 73 -7.04 -4.08 -6.39
N LYS A 74 -7.81 -3.82 -5.35
CA LYS A 74 -9.07 -3.08 -5.43
C LYS A 74 -9.07 -1.85 -4.53
N LEU A 75 -9.71 -0.78 -4.98
CA LEU A 75 -10.16 0.32 -4.13
C LEU A 75 -11.68 0.21 -3.99
N ASN A 76 -12.14 -0.50 -2.97
CA ASN A 76 -13.56 -0.76 -2.74
C ASN A 76 -14.29 0.42 -2.07
N GLY A 77 -13.53 1.38 -1.52
CA GLY A 77 -14.06 2.60 -0.90
C GLY A 77 -14.49 3.66 -1.91
N SER A 78 -15.24 4.66 -1.43
CA SER A 78 -15.61 5.82 -2.26
C SER A 78 -14.43 6.79 -2.38
N LEU A 79 -13.86 6.89 -3.58
CA LEU A 79 -12.79 7.86 -3.88
C LEU A 79 -13.23 9.31 -3.63
N LEU A 80 -14.49 9.63 -3.94
CA LEU A 80 -15.08 10.96 -3.72
C LEU A 80 -15.18 11.35 -2.23
N LYS A 81 -15.19 10.35 -1.32
CA LYS A 81 -15.15 10.56 0.12
C LYS A 81 -13.75 10.36 0.72
N GLY A 82 -12.73 10.25 -0.13
CA GLY A 82 -11.34 10.08 0.27
C GLY A 82 -11.01 8.72 0.87
N ASN A 83 -11.85 7.70 0.67
CA ASN A 83 -11.50 6.33 1.05
C ASN A 83 -10.75 5.65 -0.09
N VAL A 84 -9.45 5.53 0.09
CA VAL A 84 -8.49 5.01 -0.88
C VAL A 84 -7.77 3.78 -0.33
N SER A 85 -8.44 3.05 0.57
CA SER A 85 -7.90 1.84 1.19
C SER A 85 -7.73 0.74 0.15
N LEU A 86 -6.56 0.11 0.14
CA LEU A 86 -6.22 -0.94 -0.82
C LEU A 86 -6.66 -2.30 -0.29
N THR A 87 -7.59 -2.95 -0.97
CA THR A 87 -7.88 -4.36 -0.78
C THR A 87 -7.02 -5.20 -1.71
N ILE A 88 -6.31 -6.17 -1.17
CA ILE A 88 -5.55 -7.17 -1.92
C ILE A 88 -6.31 -8.50 -1.76
N GLU A 89 -6.92 -8.97 -2.85
CA GLU A 89 -7.58 -10.27 -2.88
C GLU A 89 -6.55 -11.39 -2.96
N ASN A 90 -6.83 -12.50 -2.27
CA ASN A 90 -6.00 -13.71 -2.25
C ASN A 90 -4.52 -13.36 -1.96
N VAL A 91 -4.27 -12.83 -0.76
CA VAL A 91 -2.91 -12.43 -0.38
C VAL A 91 -2.00 -13.65 -0.30
N ALA A 92 -0.77 -13.47 -0.78
CA ALA A 92 0.28 -14.48 -0.74
C ALA A 92 1.48 -13.99 0.08
N GLN A 93 2.39 -14.90 0.43
CA GLN A 93 3.57 -14.54 1.21
C GLN A 93 4.43 -13.44 0.53
N MET A 94 4.42 -13.38 -0.80
CA MET A 94 5.11 -12.34 -1.57
C MET A 94 4.47 -10.94 -1.49
N ASP A 95 3.27 -10.83 -0.93
CA ASP A 95 2.63 -9.54 -0.64
C ASP A 95 3.12 -8.93 0.67
N ARG A 96 3.83 -9.71 1.49
CA ARG A 96 4.46 -9.23 2.72
C ARG A 96 5.44 -8.11 2.39
N GLY A 97 5.41 -7.08 3.22
CA GLY A 97 6.38 -5.99 3.17
C GLY A 97 5.73 -4.62 3.27
N LEU A 98 6.57 -3.60 3.08
CA LEU A 98 6.12 -2.21 3.10
C LEU A 98 5.33 -1.88 1.84
N SER A 99 4.32 -1.04 2.00
CA SER A 99 3.57 -0.41 0.92
C SER A 99 3.33 1.06 1.25
N CYS A 100 3.34 1.89 0.23
CA CYS A 100 3.12 3.33 0.34
C CYS A 100 1.73 3.67 -0.18
N CYS A 101 0.94 4.39 0.63
CA CYS A 101 -0.20 5.19 0.18
C CYS A 101 0.24 6.65 0.08
N ARG A 102 0.05 7.26 -1.09
CA ARG A 102 0.36 8.69 -1.32
C ARG A 102 -0.84 9.38 -1.94
N VAL A 103 -1.27 10.48 -1.34
CA VAL A 103 -2.32 11.36 -1.85
C VAL A 103 -1.71 12.72 -2.17
N GLU A 104 -1.87 13.17 -3.41
CA GLU A 104 -1.21 14.38 -3.92
C GLU A 104 -2.01 15.63 -3.57
N HIS A 105 -1.55 16.41 -2.60
CA HIS A 105 -2.15 17.71 -2.30
C HIS A 105 -1.43 18.82 -3.07
N ARG A 106 -2.16 19.88 -3.44
CA ARG A 106 -1.58 21.02 -4.17
C ARG A 106 -0.43 21.65 -3.36
N GLY A 107 0.65 22.00 -4.06
CA GLY A 107 1.84 22.63 -3.49
C GLY A 107 3.00 21.66 -3.29
N TRP A 108 4.20 22.19 -3.08
CA TRP A 108 5.40 21.37 -2.91
C TRP A 108 5.40 20.74 -1.51
N PHE A 109 5.58 19.42 -1.42
CA PHE A 109 5.74 18.64 -0.18
C PHE A 109 4.47 18.49 0.68
N ASN A 110 3.30 18.82 0.14
CA ASN A 110 2.04 18.73 0.88
C ASN A 110 1.39 17.34 0.81
N ASP A 111 2.01 16.39 0.10
CA ASP A 111 1.46 15.07 -0.08
C ASP A 111 1.25 14.36 1.26
N MET A 112 0.06 13.81 1.45
CA MET A 112 -0.15 12.86 2.52
C MET A 112 0.54 11.55 2.11
N LYS A 113 1.47 11.09 2.94
CA LYS A 113 2.21 9.85 2.74
C LYS A 113 2.04 8.95 3.94
N LEU A 114 1.62 7.72 3.72
CA LEU A 114 1.46 6.70 4.75
C LEU A 114 2.19 5.43 4.30
N THR A 115 3.17 5.01 5.08
CA THR A 115 3.84 3.71 4.89
C THR A 115 3.20 2.67 5.81
N LEU A 116 2.83 1.53 5.26
CA LEU A 116 2.22 0.42 6.00
C LEU A 116 3.04 -0.86 5.80
N LEU A 117 3.18 -1.64 6.86
CA LEU A 117 3.76 -2.98 6.82
C LEU A 117 2.62 -4.00 6.77
N LEU A 118 2.51 -4.75 5.68
CA LEU A 118 1.65 -5.91 5.60
C LEU A 118 2.44 -7.14 6.05
N GLU A 119 2.09 -7.69 7.20
CA GLU A 119 2.56 -9.01 7.63
C GLU A 119 1.58 -10.09 7.18
N ILE A 120 2.08 -11.20 6.66
CA ILE A 120 1.25 -12.30 6.16
C ILE A 120 1.45 -13.51 7.08
N LYS A 121 0.36 -13.98 7.67
CA LYS A 121 0.30 -15.19 8.48
C LYS A 121 -0.08 -16.39 7.60
N PRO A 122 0.38 -17.61 7.95
CA PRO A 122 -0.06 -18.83 7.29
C PRO A 122 -1.59 -18.96 7.32
N GLY A 123 -2.15 -19.50 6.23
CA GLY A 123 -3.54 -19.91 6.18
C GLY A 123 -3.81 -21.10 7.08
N GLU A 124 -5.09 -21.34 7.39
CA GLU A 124 -5.49 -22.53 8.14
C GLU A 124 -5.10 -23.79 7.33
N PRO A 125 -4.47 -24.81 7.97
CA PRO A 125 -4.19 -26.06 7.30
C PRO A 125 -5.51 -26.67 6.83
N ILE A 126 -5.63 -26.96 5.54
CA ILE A 126 -6.75 -27.75 5.05
C ILE A 126 -6.59 -29.15 5.67
N LEU A 127 -7.37 -29.44 6.72
CA LEU A 127 -7.53 -30.80 7.22
C LEU A 127 -8.36 -31.54 6.18
N LEU A 128 -7.71 -32.05 5.13
CA LEU A 128 -8.33 -33.01 4.25
C LEU A 128 -8.72 -34.21 5.12
N PRO A 129 -9.98 -34.70 5.07
CA PRO A 129 -10.29 -35.95 5.73
C PRO A 129 -9.37 -37.03 5.13
N LEU A 130 -8.55 -37.63 5.98
CA LEU A 130 -7.88 -38.88 5.65
C LEU A 130 -8.98 -39.87 5.27
N ILE A 131 -9.08 -40.21 3.99
CA ILE A 131 -9.91 -41.33 3.55
C ILE A 131 -9.21 -42.58 4.06
N THR A 132 -9.58 -43.02 5.26
CA THR A 132 -9.28 -44.34 5.82
C THR A 132 -10.17 -45.40 5.20
#